data_AF-A0A4P9WLR5-F1
#
_entry.id   AF-A0A4P9WLR5-F1
#
_cell.length_a   1.000
_cell.length_b   1.000
_cell.length_c   1.000
_cell.angle_alpha   90.00
_cell.angle_beta   90.00
_cell.angle_gamma   90.00
#
_symmetry.space_group_name_H-M   'P 1'
#
loop_
_entity.id
_entity.type
_entity.pdbx_description
1 polymer ?
#
loop_
_entity_poly.entity_id
_entity_poly.type
_entity_poly.pdbx_seq_one_letter_code
_entity_poly.pdbx_strand_id
1 'polypeptide(L)'
;GTINCLPGGFTAIRGQAMLKIADIYISDLSSESITDYHQNYLGEDRFMTHIMHQNLPPYSIGFCLGTRCKTNPPATMFKYVKQRRRW
;
A
#
# COMPACT_ATOMS: atom_id res chain seq x y z
N GLY A 1 16.38 -6.05 5.22
CA GLY A 1 15.09 -6.71 5.49
C GLY A 1 14.19 -6.48 4.30
N THR A 2 13.60 -7.55 3.75
CA THR A 2 12.56 -7.43 2.72
C THR A 2 11.29 -6.94 3.40
N ILE A 3 10.47 -6.18 2.68
CA ILE A 3 9.15 -5.77 3.18
C ILE A 3 8.11 -6.51 2.36
N ASN A 4 7.04 -6.97 3.01
CA ASN A 4 5.92 -7.63 2.34
C ASN A 4 4.79 -6.65 1.96
N CYS A 5 4.81 -5.43 2.50
CA CYS A 5 3.82 -4.37 2.23
C CYS A 5 4.41 -2.97 2.37
N LEU A 6 4.28 -2.14 1.35
CA LEU A 6 4.61 -0.71 1.42
C LEU A 6 3.63 0.00 2.36
N PRO A 7 4.10 0.86 3.27
CA PRO A 7 3.22 1.77 3.98
C PRO A 7 2.75 2.87 3.01
N GLY A 8 1.44 3.17 2.95
CA GLY A 8 0.93 4.24 2.07
C GLY A 8 1.52 5.62 2.30
N GLY A 9 2.00 5.86 3.52
CA GLY A 9 2.87 6.99 3.83
C GLY A 9 4.32 6.57 3.90
N PHE A 10 5.23 7.49 3.58
CA PHE A 10 6.69 7.31 3.73
C PHE A 10 7.31 6.25 2.83
N THR A 11 6.69 6.04 1.67
CA THR A 11 7.22 5.22 0.59
C THR A 11 7.70 6.13 -0.54
N ALA A 12 8.93 5.91 -1.01
CA ALA A 12 9.45 6.57 -2.20
C ALA A 12 9.44 5.57 -3.36
N ILE A 13 8.80 5.95 -4.47
CA ILE A 13 8.64 5.11 -5.66
C ILE A 13 9.38 5.77 -6.81
N ARG A 14 10.20 4.99 -7.53
CA ARG A 14 10.81 5.45 -8.78
C ARG A 14 9.71 5.59 -9.83
N GLY A 15 9.55 6.77 -10.42
CA GLY A 15 8.49 7.04 -11.41
C GLY A 15 8.43 6.01 -12.54
N GLN A 16 9.59 5.58 -13.08
CA GLN A 16 9.63 4.53 -14.11
C GLN A 16 9.08 3.18 -13.65
N ALA A 17 9.22 2.83 -12.37
CA ALA A 17 8.63 1.61 -11.82
C ALA A 17 7.11 1.76 -11.68
N MET A 18 6.63 2.97 -11.31
CA MET A 18 5.21 3.27 -11.24
C MET A 18 4.53 3.18 -12.60
N LEU A 19 5.16 3.74 -13.65
CA LEU A 19 4.64 3.70 -15.01
C LEU A 19 4.42 2.27 -15.55
N LYS A 20 5.16 1.28 -15.05
CA LYS A 20 5.00 -0.13 -15.45
C LYS A 20 3.77 -0.83 -14.88
N ILE A 21 3.18 -0.26 -13.83
CA ILE A 21 2.01 -0.83 -13.14
C ILE A 21 0.81 0.13 -13.17
N ALA A 22 0.95 1.31 -13.78
CA ALA A 22 -0.01 2.39 -13.69
C ALA A 22 -1.34 2.04 -14.37
N ASP A 23 -1.30 1.30 -15.47
CA ASP A 23 -2.45 0.75 -16.17
C ASP A 23 -3.29 -0.17 -15.28
N ILE A 24 -2.64 -1.06 -14.52
CA ILE A 24 -3.33 -1.96 -13.58
C ILE A 24 -3.81 -1.19 -12.36
N TYR A 25 -2.96 -0.33 -11.81
CA TYR A 25 -3.22 0.37 -10.55
C TYR A 25 -4.34 1.39 -10.63
N ILE A 26 -4.45 2.10 -11.76
CA ILE A 26 -5.47 3.14 -11.99
C ILE A 26 -6.74 2.54 -12.61
N SER A 27 -6.70 1.29 -13.06
CA SER A 27 -7.88 0.63 -13.62
C SER A 27 -9.01 0.54 -12.61
N ASP A 28 -10.25 0.76 -13.08
CA ASP A 28 -11.43 0.60 -12.24
C ASP A 28 -11.71 -0.91 -12.13
N LEU A 29 -11.25 -1.50 -11.04
CA LEU A 29 -11.39 -2.93 -10.78
C LEU A 29 -12.80 -3.21 -10.27
N SER A 30 -13.53 -4.07 -10.95
CA SER A 30 -14.86 -4.48 -10.51
C SER A 30 -14.78 -5.08 -9.10
N SER A 31 -15.48 -4.46 -8.15
CA SER A 31 -15.57 -4.95 -6.78
C SER A 31 -16.92 -5.63 -6.61
N GLU A 32 -17.01 -6.89 -7.04
CA GLU A 32 -18.24 -7.69 -6.95
C GLU A 32 -18.53 -8.12 -5.52
N SER A 33 -17.49 -8.26 -4.68
CA SER A 33 -17.61 -8.57 -3.26
C SER A 33 -17.10 -7.46 -2.35
N ILE A 34 -17.58 -7.45 -1.10
CA ILE A 34 -17.08 -6.53 -0.07
C ILE A 34 -15.58 -6.75 0.18
N THR A 35 -15.10 -7.98 0.05
CA THR A 35 -13.68 -8.32 0.21
C THR A 35 -12.83 -7.66 -0.87
N ASP A 36 -13.27 -7.70 -2.12
CA ASP A 36 -12.56 -7.07 -3.25
C ASP A 36 -12.52 -5.55 -3.08
N TYR A 37 -13.62 -4.96 -2.60
CA TYR A 37 -13.66 -3.55 -2.25
C TYR A 37 -12.65 -3.18 -1.15
N HIS A 38 -12.57 -4.01 -0.10
CA HIS A 38 -11.60 -3.81 0.98
C HIS A 38 -10.15 -3.94 0.50
N GLN A 39 -9.87 -4.85 -0.45
CA GLN A 39 -8.52 -5.04 -0.99
C GLN A 39 -8.11 -3.92 -1.95
N ASN A 40 -8.98 -3.56 -2.89
CA ASN A 40 -8.64 -2.64 -3.98
C ASN A 40 -8.76 -1.16 -3.57
N TYR A 41 -9.79 -0.80 -2.78
CA TYR A 41 -10.07 0.61 -2.46
C TYR A 41 -9.68 1.02 -1.04
N LEU A 42 -9.88 0.15 -0.04
CA LEU A 42 -9.52 0.49 1.36
C LEU A 42 -8.06 0.15 1.69
N GLY A 43 -7.51 -0.87 1.03
CA GLY A 43 -6.15 -1.39 1.17
C GLY A 43 -5.24 -1.11 -0.03
N GLU A 44 -5.45 0.01 -0.70
CA GLU A 44 -4.77 0.38 -1.94
C GLU A 44 -3.23 0.25 -1.89
N ASP A 45 -2.59 0.64 -0.78
CA ASP A 45 -1.14 0.48 -0.59
C ASP A 45 -0.68 -0.99 -0.73
N ARG A 46 -1.51 -1.92 -0.23
CA ARG A 46 -1.25 -3.37 -0.29
C ARG A 46 -1.42 -3.87 -1.71
N PHE A 47 -2.47 -3.40 -2.37
CA PHE A 47 -2.72 -3.71 -3.78
C PHE A 47 -1.56 -3.24 -4.65
N MET A 48 -1.09 -2.00 -4.48
CA MET A 48 0.10 -1.46 -5.14
C MET A 48 1.33 -2.34 -4.88
N THR A 49 1.57 -2.73 -3.64
CA THR A 49 2.71 -3.59 -3.29
C THR A 49 2.62 -4.96 -3.97
N HIS A 50 1.41 -5.53 -4.02
CA HIS A 50 1.16 -6.82 -4.67
C HIS A 50 1.49 -6.78 -6.17
N ILE A 51 0.94 -5.80 -6.89
CA ILE A 51 1.21 -5.66 -8.33
C ILE A 51 2.66 -5.29 -8.62
N MET A 52 3.35 -4.55 -7.74
CA MET A 52 4.79 -4.30 -7.86
C MET A 52 5.60 -5.60 -7.70
N HIS A 53 5.26 -6.45 -6.75
CA HIS A 53 5.92 -7.75 -6.59
C HIS A 53 5.71 -8.68 -7.78
N GLN A 54 4.55 -8.61 -8.43
CA GLN A 54 4.24 -9.42 -9.62
C GLN A 54 4.93 -8.92 -10.89
N ASN A 55 5.04 -7.60 -11.07
CA ASN A 55 5.47 -7.00 -12.34
C ASN A 55 6.90 -6.46 -12.33
N LEU A 56 7.55 -6.37 -11.17
CA LEU A 56 8.94 -5.92 -11.04
C LEU A 56 9.87 -7.08 -10.67
N PRO A 57 11.17 -6.97 -10.99
CA PRO A 57 12.14 -7.98 -10.59
C PRO A 57 12.14 -8.23 -9.07
N PRO A 58 12.49 -9.46 -8.62
CA PRO A 58 12.63 -9.76 -7.19
C PRO A 58 13.51 -8.74 -6.47
N TYR A 59 13.18 -8.45 -5.22
CA TYR A 59 13.91 -7.49 -4.36
C TYR A 59 13.88 -6.03 -4.83
N SER A 60 12.97 -5.65 -5.75
CA SER A 60 12.76 -4.25 -6.15
C SER A 60 12.21 -3.36 -5.03
N ILE A 61 11.69 -3.96 -3.94
CA ILE A 61 11.13 -3.28 -2.78
C ILE A 61 11.97 -3.59 -1.54
N GLY A 62 12.27 -2.58 -0.73
CA GLY A 62 13.08 -2.74 0.48
C GLY A 62 12.84 -1.66 1.53
N PHE A 63 13.27 -1.95 2.76
CA PHE A 63 13.17 -1.03 3.90
C PHE A 63 14.48 -0.29 4.14
N CYS A 64 14.39 1.04 4.26
CA CYS A 64 15.50 1.85 4.73
C CYS A 64 15.42 2.00 6.26
N LEU A 65 16.30 1.31 7.00
CA LEU A 65 16.33 1.40 8.47
C LEU A 65 16.72 2.80 8.98
N GLY A 66 17.41 3.59 8.16
CA GLY A 66 17.84 4.95 8.49
C GLY A 66 16.75 6.01 8.33
N THR A 67 15.66 5.72 7.60
CA THR A 67 14.57 6.69 7.45
C THR A 67 13.79 6.85 8.74
N ARG A 68 13.62 8.11 9.17
CA ARG A 68 12.83 8.48 10.33
C ARG A 68 11.52 9.11 9.90
N CYS A 69 10.44 8.64 10.50
CA CYS A 69 9.12 9.18 10.31
C CYS A 69 8.45 9.33 11.68
N LYS A 70 7.71 10.43 11.87
CA LYS A 70 6.83 10.63 13.00
C LYS A 70 5.40 10.76 12.50
N THR A 71 4.52 9.89 12.96
CA THR A 71 3.08 10.00 12.71
C THR A 71 2.39 10.41 14.01
N ASN A 72 1.31 11.19 13.90
CA ASN A 72 0.49 11.50 15.07
C ASN A 72 -0.49 10.34 15.29
N PRO A 73 -0.53 9.75 16.50
CA PRO A 73 -1.45 8.66 16.79
C PRO A 73 -2.90 9.16 16.83
N PRO A 74 -3.89 8.26 16.69
CA PRO A 74 -5.29 8.61 16.89
C PRO A 74 -5.54 9.19 18.30
N ALA A 75 -6.19 10.35 18.39
CA ALA A 75 -6.41 11.05 19.66
C ALA A 75 -7.42 10.38 20.60
N THR A 76 -8.25 9.44 20.10
CA THR A 76 -9.28 8.77 20.89
C THR A 76 -9.36 7.28 20.54
N MET A 77 -9.82 6.46 21.50
CA MET A 77 -10.01 5.02 21.30
C MET A 77 -10.96 4.74 20.13
N PHE A 78 -12.01 5.54 19.96
CA PHE A 78 -12.93 5.42 18.83
C PHE A 78 -12.22 5.60 17.47
N LYS A 79 -11.36 6.62 17.34
CA LYS A 79 -10.58 6.85 16.11
C LYS A 79 -9.59 5.71 15.86
N TYR A 80 -8.97 5.18 16.92
CA TYR A 80 -8.07 4.03 16.84
C TYR A 80 -8.79 2.78 16.32
N VAL A 81 -9.94 2.41 16.90
CA VAL A 81 -10.73 1.25 16.44
C VAL A 81 -11.20 1.44 15.00
N LYS A 82 -11.66 2.65 14.64
CA LYS A 82 -12.06 2.95 13.25
C LYS A 82 -10.89 2.77 12.27
N GLN A 83 -9.68 3.20 12.63
CA GLN A 83 -8.48 2.98 11.81
C GLN A 83 -8.20 1.49 11.64
N ARG A 84 -8.22 0.70 12.73
CA ARG A 84 -7.92 -0.74 12.69
C ARG A 84 -8.97 -1.58 11.98
N ARG A 85 -10.24 -1.15 11.93
CA ARG A 85 -11.30 -1.83 11.16
C ARG A 85 -11.20 -1.60 9.65
N ARG A 86 -10.54 -0.51 9.22
CA ARG A 86 -10.29 -0.24 7.79
C ARG A 86 -9.12 -1.06 7.27
N TRP A 87 -8.10 -1.25 8.12
CA TRP A 87 -6.91 -2.04 7.81
C TRP A 87 -7.22 -3.51 7.72
#